data_AF-A0A699QQY5-F1
#
_entry.id   AF-A0A699QQY5-F1
#
_cell.length_a   1.000
_cell.length_b   1.000
_cell.length_c   1.000
_cell.angle_alpha   90.00
_cell.angle_beta   90.00
_cell.angle_gamma   90.00
#
_symmetry.space_group_name_H-M   'P 1'
#
loop_
_entity.id
_entity.type
_entity.pdbx_description
1 polymer ?
#
loop_
_entity_poly.entity_id
_entity_poly.type
_entity_poly.pdbx_seq_one_letter_code
_entity_poly.pdbx_strand_id
1 'polypeptide(L)'
;GYFGPDAYSIKKMMDKYYPQANETEKIDNYIDGLPDNIYESVKASKPKTLDETIELANDLMDQKLCTYAERHTNNKIKADDSFRNNHGHQ
;
A
#
# COMPACT_ATOMS: atom_id res chain seq x y z
N GLY A 1 -6.23 45.39 -28.40
CA GLY A 1 -5.38 44.27 -27.93
C GLY A 1 -6.04 43.65 -26.72
N TYR A 2 -6.14 42.33 -26.67
CA TYR A 2 -6.71 41.64 -25.52
C TYR A 2 -5.69 41.70 -24.37
N PHE A 3 -6.00 42.45 -23.31
CA PHE A 3 -5.24 42.35 -22.06
C PHE A 3 -5.73 41.10 -21.35
N GLY A 4 -4.89 40.06 -21.33
CA GLY A 4 -5.19 38.81 -20.64
C GLY A 4 -5.33 39.02 -19.13
N PRO A 5 -5.83 38.00 -18.41
CA PRO A 5 -5.92 38.05 -16.95
C PRO A 5 -4.53 38.28 -16.33
N ASP A 6 -4.47 39.15 -15.34
CA ASP A 6 -3.25 39.37 -14.58
C ASP A 6 -2.86 38.13 -13.75
N ALA A 7 -1.61 38.10 -13.28
CA ALA A 7 -1.08 36.99 -12.52
C ALA A 7 -1.89 36.68 -11.24
N TYR A 8 -2.48 37.72 -10.62
CA TYR A 8 -3.34 37.57 -9.45
C TYR A 8 -4.63 36.81 -9.78
N SER A 9 -5.25 37.16 -10.92
CA SER A 9 -6.45 36.52 -11.44
C SER A 9 -6.20 35.06 -11.84
N ILE A 10 -5.05 34.78 -12.47
CA ILE A 10 -4.64 33.41 -12.83
C ILE A 10 -4.48 32.57 -11.56
N LYS A 11 -3.74 33.06 -10.56
CA LYS A 11 -3.52 32.34 -9.30
C LYS A 11 -4.83 32.01 -8.59
N LYS A 12 -5.71 33.00 -8.45
CA LYS A 12 -7.02 32.81 -7.81
C LYS A 12 -7.91 31.79 -8.53
N MET A 13 -7.87 31.76 -9.86
CA MET A 13 -8.58 30.73 -10.63
C MET A 13 -7.97 29.35 -10.43
N MET A 14 -6.64 29.26 -10.38
CA MET A 14 -5.93 28.00 -10.16
C MET A 14 -6.26 27.40 -8.78
N ASP A 15 -6.23 28.20 -7.72
CA ASP A 15 -6.56 27.75 -6.37
C ASP A 15 -8.04 27.33 -6.23
N LYS A 16 -8.94 27.94 -7.03
CA LYS A 16 -10.38 27.62 -7.04
C LYS A 16 -10.71 26.31 -7.76
N TYR A 17 -10.03 26.02 -8.87
CA TYR A 17 -10.33 24.85 -9.72
C TYR A 17 -9.39 23.67 -9.50
N TYR A 18 -8.17 23.93 -9.05
CA TYR A 18 -7.18 22.94 -8.65
C TYR A 18 -6.83 23.19 -7.18
N PRO A 19 -7.70 22.79 -6.24
CA PRO A 19 -7.37 22.85 -4.83
C PRO A 19 -6.06 22.08 -4.62
N GLN A 20 -5.07 22.75 -4.05
CA GLN A 20 -3.85 22.07 -3.62
C GLN A 20 -4.25 21.13 -2.49
N ALA A 21 -4.35 19.84 -2.81
CA ALA A 21 -4.47 18.81 -1.80
C ALA A 21 -3.26 18.91 -0.89
N ASN A 22 -3.52 19.25 0.37
CA ASN A 22 -2.49 19.24 1.40
C ASN A 22 -1.98 17.79 1.60
N GLU A 23 -0.77 17.63 2.15
CA GLU A 23 -0.20 16.28 2.35
C GLU A 23 -1.11 15.37 3.16
N THR A 24 -1.77 15.90 4.17
CA THR A 24 -2.74 15.15 4.99
C THR A 24 -3.93 14.62 4.18
N GLU A 25 -4.47 15.40 3.25
CA GLU A 25 -5.58 15.01 2.38
C GLU A 25 -5.15 13.94 1.37
N LYS A 26 -3.89 13.97 0.93
CA LYS A 26 -3.30 12.90 0.10
C LYS A 26 -3.13 11.62 0.89
N ILE A 27 -2.66 11.72 2.14
CA ILE A 27 -2.51 10.57 3.05
C ILE A 27 -3.89 9.96 3.33
N ASP A 28 -4.88 10.77 3.70
CA ASP A 28 -6.24 10.29 4.00
C ASP A 28 -6.87 9.60 2.78
N ASN A 29 -6.78 10.19 1.59
CA ASN A 29 -7.28 9.57 0.36
C ASN A 29 -6.57 8.25 0.03
N TYR A 30 -5.26 8.14 0.31
CA TYR A 30 -4.53 6.90 0.10
C TYR A 30 -4.96 5.82 1.11
N ILE A 31 -5.07 6.19 2.39
CA ILE A 31 -5.51 5.28 3.45
C ILE A 31 -6.92 4.77 3.18
N ASP A 32 -7.85 5.63 2.77
CA ASP A 32 -9.25 5.26 2.48
C ASP A 32 -9.38 4.25 1.31
N GLY A 33 -8.38 4.18 0.43
CA GLY A 33 -8.31 3.20 -0.66
C GLY A 33 -7.69 1.85 -0.28
N LEU A 34 -7.18 1.69 0.95
CA LEU A 34 -6.54 0.44 1.39
C LEU A 34 -7.56 -0.60 1.86
N PRO A 35 -7.26 -1.89 1.69
CA PRO A 35 -8.10 -2.95 2.26
C PRO A 35 -8.07 -2.90 3.79
N ASP A 36 -9.19 -3.23 4.44
CA ASP A 36 -9.41 -3.12 5.90
C ASP A 36 -8.28 -3.70 6.76
N ASN A 37 -7.66 -4.79 6.27
CA ASN A 37 -6.58 -5.48 6.96
C ASN A 37 -5.26 -4.68 7.05
N ILE A 38 -5.06 -3.73 6.14
CA ILE A 38 -3.92 -2.80 6.11
C ILE A 38 -4.36 -1.44 6.65
N TYR A 39 -5.59 -1.01 6.35
CA TYR A 39 -6.18 0.25 6.79
C TYR A 39 -5.97 0.50 8.29
N GLU A 40 -6.41 -0.44 9.13
CA GLU A 40 -6.32 -0.32 10.59
C GLU A 40 -4.86 -0.19 11.06
N SER A 41 -3.96 -0.96 10.44
CA SER A 41 -2.54 -0.97 10.78
C SER A 41 -1.84 0.33 10.38
N VAL A 42 -2.11 0.83 9.17
CA VAL A 42 -1.55 2.09 8.66
C VAL A 42 -2.09 3.28 9.46
N LYS A 43 -3.40 3.31 9.73
CA LYS A 43 -4.03 4.37 10.53
C LYS A 43 -3.51 4.42 11.96
N ALA A 44 -3.22 3.27 12.57
CA ALA A 44 -2.61 3.20 13.90
C ALA A 44 -1.19 3.79 13.94
N SER A 45 -0.43 3.66 12.85
CA SER A 45 0.94 4.20 12.74
C SER A 45 0.97 5.73 12.59
N LYS A 46 -0.13 6.36 12.16
CA LYS A 46 -0.26 7.82 11.96
C LYS A 46 0.90 8.39 11.14
N PRO A 47 1.05 7.96 9.88
CA PRO A 47 2.13 8.42 9.01
C PRO A 47 2.06 9.94 8.81
N LYS A 48 3.22 10.57 8.69
CA LYS A 48 3.34 12.02 8.52
C LYS A 48 3.46 12.41 7.05
N THR A 49 3.98 11.49 6.24
CA THR A 49 4.16 11.69 4.80
C THR A 49 3.46 10.60 4.00
N LEU A 50 3.17 10.92 2.74
CA LEU A 50 2.59 9.95 1.82
C LEU A 50 3.55 8.78 1.56
N ASP A 51 4.85 9.06 1.45
CA ASP A 51 5.87 8.02 1.22
C ASP A 51 5.94 7.02 2.37
N GLU A 52 5.90 7.48 3.62
CA GLU A 52 5.83 6.61 4.81
C GLU A 52 4.58 5.73 4.78
N THR A 53 3.45 6.28 4.32
CA THR A 53 2.19 5.54 4.20
C THR A 53 2.31 4.41 3.17
N ILE A 54 2.96 4.70 2.03
CA ILE A 54 3.18 3.74 0.94
C ILE A 54 4.15 2.63 1.38
N GLU A 55 5.26 2.99 2.01
CA GLU A 55 6.26 2.04 2.51
C GLU A 55 5.62 1.09 3.53
N LEU A 56 4.87 1.63 4.51
CA LEU A 56 4.18 0.83 5.52
C LEU A 56 3.12 -0.11 4.91
N ALA A 57 2.33 0.38 3.96
CA ALA A 57 1.34 -0.46 3.28
C ALA A 57 2.01 -1.62 2.52
N ASN A 58 3.13 -1.37 1.86
CA ASN A 58 3.90 -2.39 1.16
C ASN A 58 4.51 -3.42 2.11
N ASP A 59 5.11 -2.98 3.22
CA ASP A 59 5.68 -3.88 4.24
C ASP A 59 4.61 -4.83 4.80
N LEU A 60 3.39 -4.32 5.04
CA LEU A 60 2.27 -5.13 5.53
C LEU A 60 1.78 -6.15 4.49
N MET A 61 1.84 -5.81 3.20
CA MET A 61 1.53 -6.74 2.11
C MET A 61 2.60 -7.83 2.00
N ASP A 62 3.87 -7.45 2.03
CA ASP A 62 5.02 -8.36 1.92
C ASP A 62 5.09 -9.32 3.11
N GLN A 63 4.82 -8.84 4.33
CA GLN A 63 4.80 -9.69 5.52
C GLN A 63 3.76 -10.81 5.40
N LYS A 64 2.57 -10.52 4.85
CA LYS A 64 1.52 -11.52 4.62
C LYS A 64 1.90 -12.49 3.50
N LEU A 65 2.57 -12.00 2.45
CA LEU A 65 3.06 -12.83 1.35
C LEU A 65 4.16 -13.81 1.82
N CYS A 66 5.15 -13.32 2.57
CA CYS A 66 6.21 -14.14 3.16
C CYS A 66 5.64 -15.25 4.04
N THR A 67 4.67 -14.94 4.90
CA THR A 67 4.02 -15.93 5.76
C THR A 67 3.32 -17.05 4.96
N TYR A 68 2.74 -16.73 3.80
CA TYR A 68 2.08 -17.72 2.94
C TYR A 68 3.10 -18.58 2.18
N ALA A 69 4.14 -17.97 1.62
CA ALA A 69 5.20 -18.66 0.91
C ALA A 69 5.93 -19.67 1.81
N GLU A 70 6.22 -19.29 3.06
CA GLU A 70 6.93 -20.12 4.03
C GLU A 70 6.10 -21.32 4.52
N ARG A 71 4.77 -21.20 4.60
CA ARG A 71 3.89 -22.36 4.85
C ARG A 71 3.84 -23.29 3.64
N HIS A 72 3.85 -22.74 2.43
CA HIS A 72 3.79 -23.56 1.22
C HIS A 72 5.06 -24.39 1.01
N THR A 73 6.24 -23.81 1.23
CA THR A 73 7.52 -24.53 1.16
C THR A 73 7.62 -25.61 2.24
N ASN A 74 7.22 -25.31 3.48
CA ASN A 74 7.21 -26.29 4.57
C ASN A 74 6.21 -27.44 4.32
N ASN A 75 5.03 -27.17 3.76
CA ASN A 75 4.08 -28.23 3.41
C ASN A 75 4.57 -29.09 2.22
N LYS A 76 5.28 -28.48 1.26
CA LYS A 76 5.82 -29.21 0.11
C LYS A 76 6.95 -30.17 0.50
N ILE A 77 7.85 -29.77 1.41
CA ILE A 77 8.91 -30.65 1.94
C ILE A 77 8.31 -31.87 2.65
N LYS A 78 7.27 -31.67 3.47
CA LYS A 78 6.60 -32.77 4.18
C LYS A 78 5.85 -33.73 3.25
N ALA A 79 5.28 -33.23 2.15
CA ALA A 79 4.64 -34.07 1.15
C ALA A 79 5.66 -34.98 0.44
N ASP A 80 6.80 -34.43 0.00
CA ASP A 80 7.85 -35.22 -0.68
C ASP A 80 8.47 -36.30 0.22
N ASP A 81 8.74 -36.00 1.50
CA ASP A 81 9.27 -37.00 2.44
C ASP A 81 8.26 -38.12 2.74
N SER A 82 6.95 -37.84 2.70
CA SER A 82 5.90 -38.85 2.83
C SER A 82 5.76 -39.74 1.59
N PHE A 83 6.06 -39.23 0.38
CA PHE A 83 6.07 -40.04 -0.84
C PHE A 83 7.31 -40.94 -0.92
N ARG A 84 8.47 -40.47 -0.43
CA ARG A 84 9.73 -41.24 -0.48
C ARG A 84 9.83 -42.35 0.57
N ASN A 85 9.08 -42.25 1.68
CA ASN A 85 9.17 -43.24 2.76
C ASN A 85 8.32 -44.51 2.56
N ASN A 86 7.37 -44.51 1.60
CA ASN A 86 6.51 -45.66 1.32
C ASN A 86 7.02 -46.59 0.19
N HIS A 87 8.22 -46.36 -0.34
CA HIS A 87 8.81 -47.23 -1.37
C HIS A 87 9.85 -48.24 -0.85
N GLY A 88 9.92 -48.44 0.48
CA GLY A 88 10.87 -49.33 1.12
C GLY A 88 10.21 -50.41 1.97
N HIS A 89 9.24 -51.15 1.43
CA HIS A 89 8.89 -52.47 1.97
C HIS A 89 8.20 -53.32 0.90
N GLN A 90 8.99 -54.11 0.19
CA GLN A 90 8.58 -55.44 -0.27
C GLN A 90 9.78 -56.37 -0.20
#